data_AF-A0A8X6RLW4-F1
#
_entry.id   AF-A0A8X6RLW4-F1
#
_cell.length_a   1.000
_cell.length_b   1.000
_cell.length_c   1.000
_cell.angle_alpha   90.00
_cell.angle_beta   90.00
_cell.angle_gamma   90.00
#
_symmetry.space_group_name_H-M   'P 1'
#
loop_
_entity.id
_entity.type
_entity.pdbx_description
1 polymer ?
#
loop_
_entity_poly.entity_id
_entity_poly.type
_entity_poly.pdbx_seq_one_letter_code
_entity_poly.pdbx_strand_id
1 'polypeptide(L)'
;MRFAIPMIWRETKDHFSDCYFCLTNTKGIMSKSKHTVLYPNLQSAMRPVPHSEELPIPKPPEHVTLDEERSDYDRSKEEETVCGDTTFEPSCSSEPHLLTQEDLNDFIQDLKISKKQSEMLGSWLKGWNLLQKNTKICTYRSRHSQYKDYFSEKVA
;
A
#
# COMPACT_ATOMS: atom_id res chain seq x y z
N MET A 1 -7.03 -17.54 12.27
CA MET A 1 -7.87 -17.14 13.41
C MET A 1 -8.85 -16.10 12.88
N ARG A 2 -10.18 -16.33 12.97
CA ARG A 2 -11.18 -15.35 12.53
C ARG A 2 -11.71 -14.64 13.76
N PHE A 3 -11.69 -13.31 13.73
CA PHE A 3 -12.20 -12.46 14.80
C PHE A 3 -13.32 -11.60 14.21
N ALA A 4 -14.38 -11.38 14.99
CA ALA A 4 -15.42 -10.44 14.62
C ALA A 4 -14.89 -9.01 14.62
N ILE A 5 -14.05 -8.70 15.61
CA ILE A 5 -13.39 -7.41 15.74
C ILE A 5 -11.89 -7.69 15.79
N PRO A 6 -11.09 -7.12 14.86
CA PRO A 6 -9.63 -7.27 14.90
C PRO A 6 -9.04 -6.55 16.12
N MET A 7 -7.75 -6.75 16.36
CA MET A 7 -7.03 -5.94 17.35
C MET A 7 -7.10 -4.47 16.94
N ILE A 8 -7.50 -3.59 17.86
CA ILE A 8 -7.60 -2.15 17.59
C ILE A 8 -6.49 -1.44 18.34
N TRP A 9 -5.72 -0.64 17.62
CA TRP A 9 -4.67 0.21 18.16
C TRP A 9 -5.13 1.67 18.13
N ARG A 10 -4.95 2.37 19.24
CA ARG A 10 -5.23 3.79 19.42
C ARG A 10 -4.03 4.46 20.09
N GLU A 11 -4.02 5.79 20.06
CA GLU A 11 -2.99 6.57 20.74
C GLU A 11 -2.97 6.27 22.24
N THR A 12 -1.78 6.01 22.79
CA THR A 12 -1.57 5.72 24.21
C THR A 12 -1.74 7.00 25.02
N LYS A 13 -2.55 6.97 26.08
CA LYS A 13 -2.72 8.15 26.95
C LYS A 13 -1.50 8.44 27.82
N ASP A 14 -0.84 7.39 28.30
CA ASP A 14 0.35 7.47 29.14
C ASP A 14 1.22 6.21 29.03
N HIS A 15 2.44 6.29 29.56
CA HIS A 15 3.38 5.16 29.57
C HIS A 15 3.21 4.21 30.78
N PHE A 16 2.36 4.55 31.75
CA PHE A 16 2.27 3.83 33.03
C PHE A 16 1.04 2.92 33.11
N SER A 17 -0.11 3.38 32.63
CA SER A 17 -1.41 2.72 32.71
C SER A 17 -1.95 2.27 31.36
N ASP A 18 -1.60 2.94 30.26
CA ASP A 18 -2.19 2.72 28.94
C ASP A 18 -1.14 2.47 27.83
N CYS A 19 0.03 1.96 28.20
CA CYS A 19 1.07 1.57 27.25
C CYS A 19 1.19 0.04 27.13
N TYR A 20 0.70 -0.51 26.02
CA TYR A 20 0.73 -1.95 25.74
C TYR A 20 2.14 -2.55 25.80
N PHE A 21 3.12 -1.87 25.20
CA PHE A 21 4.52 -2.34 25.20
C PHE A 21 5.17 -2.27 26.59
N CYS A 22 4.85 -1.23 27.37
CA CYS A 22 5.41 -1.02 28.70
C CYS A 22 4.86 -2.06 29.70
N LEU A 23 3.59 -2.41 29.56
CA LEU A 23 2.89 -3.34 30.44
C LEU A 23 3.04 -4.81 30.05
N THR A 24 3.40 -5.10 28.79
CA THR A 24 3.65 -6.49 28.36
C THR A 24 5.04 -6.93 28.81
N ASN A 25 5.11 -7.82 29.79
CA ASN A 25 6.40 -8.39 30.23
C ASN A 25 6.90 -9.43 29.23
N THR A 26 7.87 -9.03 28.39
CA THR A 26 8.52 -9.92 27.41
C THR A 26 9.94 -10.33 27.80
N LYS A 27 10.44 -9.87 28.94
CA LYS A 27 11.81 -10.13 29.38
C LYS A 27 12.00 -11.62 29.70
N GLY A 28 13.03 -12.24 29.10
CA GLY A 28 13.36 -13.65 29.34
C GLY A 28 12.45 -14.65 28.61
N ILE A 29 11.62 -14.19 27.67
CA ILE A 29 10.74 -15.07 26.90
C ILE A 29 11.51 -15.72 25.75
N MET A 30 11.47 -17.04 25.72
CA MET A 30 12.06 -17.86 24.66
C MET A 30 10.95 -18.42 23.78
N SER A 31 11.31 -18.94 22.60
CA SER A 31 10.35 -19.56 21.67
C SER A 31 9.45 -20.62 22.33
N LYS A 32 10.00 -21.37 23.30
CA LYS A 32 9.27 -22.39 24.07
C LYS A 32 8.31 -21.81 25.12
N SER A 33 8.57 -20.63 25.67
CA SER A 33 7.76 -19.98 26.72
C SER A 33 6.89 -18.83 26.22
N LYS A 34 6.82 -18.61 24.89
CA LYS A 34 6.02 -17.53 24.28
C LYS A 34 4.52 -17.59 24.60
N HIS A 35 3.99 -18.75 24.95
CA HIS A 35 2.58 -18.94 25.31
C HIS A 35 2.26 -18.41 26.72
N THR A 36 3.27 -18.17 27.56
CA THR A 36 3.13 -17.61 28.92
C THR A 36 2.98 -16.08 28.89
N VAL A 37 3.20 -15.43 27.74
CA VAL A 37 3.05 -13.97 27.63
C VAL A 37 1.59 -13.59 27.88
N LEU A 38 1.34 -12.79 28.92
CA LEU A 38 0.04 -12.19 29.18
C LEU A 38 0.01 -10.80 28.56
N TYR A 39 -0.78 -10.64 27.49
CA TYR A 39 -0.95 -9.36 26.81
C TYR A 39 -2.06 -8.53 27.46
N PRO A 40 -1.86 -7.35 28.04
CA PRO A 40 -2.94 -6.61 28.66
C PRO A 40 -4.03 -6.19 27.64
N ASN A 41 -5.28 -6.04 28.09
CA ASN A 41 -6.34 -5.45 27.28
C ASN A 41 -6.48 -3.98 27.69
N LEU A 42 -6.08 -3.06 26.82
CA LEU A 42 -5.98 -1.63 27.11
C LEU A 42 -6.91 -0.83 26.19
N GLN A 43 -7.14 0.44 26.52
CA GLN A 43 -7.90 1.33 25.64
C GLN A 43 -7.08 1.68 24.39
N SER A 44 -5.76 1.82 24.54
CA SER A 44 -4.82 2.01 23.43
C SER A 44 -4.57 0.75 22.59
N ALA A 45 -4.79 -0.44 23.15
CA ALA A 45 -4.56 -1.70 22.47
C ALA A 45 -5.62 -2.73 22.91
N MET A 46 -6.76 -2.68 22.23
CA MET A 46 -7.88 -3.57 22.48
C MET A 46 -7.65 -4.91 21.80
N ARG A 47 -7.79 -6.00 22.56
CA ARG A 47 -7.61 -7.36 22.05
C ARG A 47 -8.67 -7.71 21.00
N PRO A 48 -8.34 -8.59 20.04
CA PRO A 48 -9.32 -9.15 19.12
C PRO A 48 -10.47 -9.81 19.85
N VAL A 49 -11.68 -9.63 19.33
CA VAL A 49 -12.89 -10.26 19.85
C VAL A 49 -13.27 -11.43 18.94
N PRO A 50 -13.35 -12.67 19.48
CA PRO A 50 -13.78 -13.83 18.69
C PRO A 50 -15.25 -13.69 18.27
N HIS A 51 -15.62 -14.38 17.19
CA HIS A 51 -17.04 -14.49 16.82
C HIS A 51 -17.84 -15.17 17.93
N SER A 52 -19.06 -14.70 18.13
CA SER A 52 -20.06 -15.24 19.05
C SER A 52 -21.44 -15.16 18.39
N GLU A 53 -22.49 -15.60 19.09
CA GLU A 53 -23.87 -15.44 18.60
C GLU A 53 -24.26 -13.97 18.38
N GLU A 54 -23.70 -13.06 19.18
CA GLU A 54 -23.89 -11.60 19.04
C GLU A 54 -23.06 -11.01 17.88
N LEU A 55 -21.96 -11.66 17.52
CA LEU A 55 -21.04 -11.23 16.47
C LEU A 55 -20.81 -12.38 15.46
N PRO A 56 -21.85 -12.77 14.71
CA PRO A 56 -21.78 -13.89 13.78
C PRO A 56 -20.79 -13.60 12.66
N ILE A 57 -20.35 -14.66 11.99
CA ILE A 57 -19.57 -14.51 10.76
C ILE A 57 -20.48 -13.85 9.72
N PRO A 58 -20.08 -12.71 9.11
CA PRO A 58 -20.86 -12.08 8.06
C PRO A 58 -21.07 -13.08 6.92
N LYS A 59 -22.32 -13.30 6.53
CA LYS A 59 -22.65 -14.10 5.35
C LYS A 59 -22.55 -13.21 4.11
N PRO A 60 -21.98 -13.71 3.01
CA PRO A 60 -22.04 -13.01 1.72
C PRO A 60 -23.50 -12.71 1.35
N PRO A 61 -23.81 -11.55 0.76
CA PRO A 61 -25.16 -11.24 0.27
C PRO A 61 -25.63 -12.29 -0.76
N GLU A 62 -26.85 -12.80 -0.63
CA GLU A 62 -27.39 -13.85 -1.50
C GLU A 62 -27.87 -13.33 -2.86
N HIS A 63 -28.04 -12.01 -3.03
CA HIS A 63 -28.60 -11.40 -4.24
C HIS A 63 -27.79 -10.19 -4.68
N VAL A 64 -26.67 -10.42 -5.36
CA VAL A 64 -26.23 -9.50 -6.41
C VAL A 64 -27.00 -9.87 -7.66
N THR A 65 -28.15 -9.24 -7.89
CA THR A 65 -28.81 -9.26 -9.19
C THR A 65 -27.92 -8.46 -10.14
N LEU A 66 -26.99 -9.15 -10.79
CA LEU A 66 -26.43 -8.67 -12.04
C LEU A 66 -27.59 -8.75 -13.03
N ASP A 67 -28.07 -7.62 -13.50
CA ASP A 67 -29.07 -7.59 -14.58
C ASP A 67 -28.51 -8.39 -15.76
N GLU A 68 -29.13 -9.54 -16.02
CA GLU A 68 -28.74 -10.47 -17.07
C GLU A 68 -29.20 -9.92 -18.43
N GLU A 69 -28.46 -8.99 -19.02
CA GLU A 69 -28.38 -8.94 -20.49
C GLU A 69 -27.24 -9.85 -20.95
N ARG A 70 -27.68 -11.06 -21.31
CA ARG A 70 -26.93 -12.18 -21.84
C ARG A 70 -26.12 -11.80 -23.09
N SER A 71 -24.79 -11.83 -22.99
CA SER A 71 -23.93 -12.21 -24.11
C SER A 71 -22.91 -13.23 -23.63
N ASP A 72 -22.98 -14.44 -24.19
CA ASP A 72 -22.13 -15.58 -23.86
C ASP A 72 -20.63 -15.22 -24.03
N TYR A 73 -19.89 -15.07 -22.93
CA TYR A 73 -18.42 -15.12 -22.94
C TYR A 73 -17.85 -15.77 -21.67
N ASP A 74 -16.74 -16.46 -21.89
CA ASP A 74 -16.16 -17.53 -21.09
C ASP A 74 -15.61 -17.12 -19.70
N ARG A 75 -15.53 -18.11 -18.83
CA ARG A 75 -15.21 -18.13 -17.39
C ARG A 75 -13.77 -17.71 -17.07
N SER A 76 -13.59 -16.62 -16.32
CA SER A 76 -12.55 -16.46 -15.28
C SER A 76 -12.80 -15.18 -14.47
N LYS A 77 -13.33 -15.30 -13.24
CA LYS A 77 -13.74 -14.17 -12.39
C LYS A 77 -12.63 -13.83 -11.40
N GLU A 78 -11.89 -12.76 -11.66
CA GLU A 78 -11.18 -11.98 -10.64
C GLU A 78 -12.17 -10.92 -10.12
N GLU A 79 -12.28 -10.78 -8.81
CA GLU A 79 -13.26 -9.93 -8.14
C GLU A 79 -12.82 -8.46 -8.18
N GLU A 80 -13.40 -7.66 -9.09
CA GLU A 80 -13.27 -6.20 -9.05
C GLU A 80 -14.18 -5.60 -7.98
N THR A 81 -13.55 -5.02 -6.96
CA THR A 81 -14.20 -4.11 -6.02
C THR A 81 -14.54 -2.81 -6.75
N VAL A 82 -15.83 -2.56 -7.01
CA VAL A 82 -16.31 -1.27 -7.52
C VAL A 82 -16.12 -0.20 -6.44
N CYS A 83 -14.99 0.48 -6.50
CA CYS A 83 -14.78 1.76 -5.85
C CYS A 83 -15.49 2.81 -6.72
N GLY A 84 -16.50 3.50 -6.16
CA GLY A 84 -17.30 4.50 -6.86
C GLY A 84 -16.55 5.80 -7.15
N ASP A 85 -15.43 5.73 -7.86
CA ASP A 85 -14.79 6.90 -8.44
C ASP A 85 -15.25 7.03 -9.90
N THR A 86 -16.32 7.79 -10.12
CA THR A 86 -16.85 8.09 -11.46
C THR A 86 -15.91 8.97 -12.30
N THR A 87 -14.73 9.34 -11.76
CA THR A 87 -13.75 10.18 -12.45
C THR A 87 -12.66 9.35 -13.12
N PHE A 88 -12.49 8.08 -12.72
CA PHE A 88 -11.44 7.21 -13.22
C PHE A 88 -12.05 6.05 -14.00
N GLU A 89 -11.98 6.12 -15.33
CA GLU A 89 -12.31 5.02 -16.23
C GLU A 89 -11.10 4.08 -16.33
N PRO A 90 -11.18 2.85 -15.80
CA PRO A 90 -10.10 1.88 -15.93
C PRO A 90 -9.95 1.50 -17.41
N SER A 91 -8.73 1.57 -17.93
CA SER A 91 -8.46 1.05 -19.27
C SER A 91 -8.54 -0.48 -19.25
N CYS A 92 -9.53 -1.06 -19.93
CA CYS A 92 -9.77 -2.51 -20.00
C CYS A 92 -8.74 -3.30 -20.85
N SER A 93 -7.49 -2.84 -20.95
CA SER A 93 -6.46 -3.61 -21.64
C SER A 93 -5.99 -4.75 -20.73
N SER A 94 -6.06 -5.98 -21.21
CA SER A 94 -5.56 -7.15 -20.49
C SER A 94 -4.04 -7.17 -20.31
N GLU A 95 -3.31 -6.30 -21.03
CA GLU A 95 -1.86 -6.16 -20.89
C GLU A 95 -1.49 -5.16 -19.79
N PRO A 96 -0.50 -5.48 -18.92
CA PRO A 96 -0.03 -4.55 -17.90
C PRO A 96 0.63 -3.34 -18.56
N HIS A 97 0.15 -2.14 -18.21
CA HIS A 97 0.74 -0.90 -18.66
C HIS A 97 2.13 -0.70 -18.04
N LEU A 98 3.17 -0.67 -18.87
CA LEU A 98 4.54 -0.38 -18.45
C LEU A 98 4.84 1.09 -18.65
N LEU A 99 5.33 1.75 -17.59
CA LEU A 99 5.70 3.17 -17.65
C LEU A 99 6.84 3.37 -18.65
N THR A 100 6.63 4.33 -19.55
CA THR A 100 7.64 4.82 -20.47
C THR A 100 8.64 5.72 -19.73
N GLN A 101 9.70 6.13 -20.44
CA GLN A 101 10.63 7.13 -19.91
C GLN A 101 9.98 8.50 -19.71
N GLU A 102 8.98 8.85 -20.53
CA GLU A 102 8.25 10.11 -20.46
C GLU A 102 7.33 10.14 -19.24
N ASP A 103 6.51 9.09 -19.07
CA ASP A 103 5.64 8.95 -17.89
C ASP A 103 6.42 9.05 -16.58
N LEU A 104 7.59 8.38 -16.52
CA LEU A 104 8.46 8.41 -15.35
C LEU A 104 9.05 9.82 -15.12
N ASN A 105 9.39 10.55 -16.19
CA ASN A 105 9.92 11.91 -16.10
C ASN A 105 8.87 12.91 -15.61
N ASP A 106 7.65 12.78 -16.11
CA ASP A 106 6.51 13.62 -15.75
C ASP A 106 6.12 13.37 -14.29
N PHE A 107 6.03 12.10 -13.88
CA PHE A 107 5.77 11.72 -12.50
C PHE A 107 6.78 12.32 -11.51
N ILE A 108 8.07 12.26 -11.86
CA ILE A 108 9.15 12.85 -11.05
C ILE A 108 9.02 14.38 -10.96
N GLN A 109 8.61 15.02 -12.05
CA GLN A 109 8.44 16.47 -12.13
C GLN A 109 7.23 16.93 -11.32
N ASP A 110 6.08 16.28 -11.47
CA ASP A 110 4.83 16.61 -10.78
C ASP A 110 4.98 16.48 -9.26
N LEU A 111 5.68 15.43 -8.82
CA LEU A 111 5.97 15.18 -7.41
C LEU A 111 7.19 15.94 -6.88
N LYS A 112 7.88 16.73 -7.72
CA LYS A 112 9.05 17.54 -7.36
C LYS A 112 10.14 16.74 -6.63
N ILE A 113 10.42 15.53 -7.11
CA ILE A 113 11.35 14.60 -6.47
C ILE A 113 12.81 15.01 -6.73
N SER A 114 13.67 14.87 -5.73
CA SER A 114 15.12 15.14 -5.90
C SER A 114 15.82 14.08 -6.77
N LYS A 115 16.92 14.45 -7.45
CA LYS A 115 17.69 13.55 -8.33
C LYS A 115 17.99 12.17 -7.73
N LYS A 116 18.41 12.13 -6.46
CA LYS A 116 18.74 10.88 -5.75
C LYS A 116 17.50 10.04 -5.50
N GLN A 117 16.40 10.66 -5.08
CA GLN A 117 15.14 9.97 -4.84
C GLN A 117 14.52 9.46 -6.14
N SER A 118 14.59 10.24 -7.22
CA SER A 118 14.17 9.82 -8.57
C SER A 118 14.88 8.55 -9.02
N GLU A 119 16.19 8.47 -8.77
CA GLU A 119 16.98 7.29 -9.11
C GLU A 119 16.59 6.06 -8.27
N MET A 120 16.37 6.24 -6.96
CA MET A 120 15.91 5.15 -6.10
C MET A 120 14.52 4.65 -6.52
N LEU A 121 13.60 5.57 -6.77
CA LEU A 121 12.24 5.26 -7.24
C LEU A 121 12.29 4.46 -8.55
N GLY A 122 13.04 4.96 -9.54
CA GLY A 122 13.20 4.23 -10.80
C GLY A 122 13.82 2.84 -10.60
N SER A 123 14.74 2.68 -9.66
CA SER A 123 15.34 1.39 -9.33
C SER A 123 14.32 0.42 -8.71
N TRP A 124 13.42 0.92 -7.85
CA TRP A 124 12.32 0.12 -7.30
C TRP A 124 11.33 -0.30 -8.39
N LEU A 125 10.88 0.64 -9.21
CA LEU A 125 9.95 0.37 -10.32
C LEU A 125 10.52 -0.64 -11.32
N LYS A 126 11.83 -0.58 -11.58
CA LYS A 126 12.52 -1.59 -12.39
C LYS A 126 12.55 -2.95 -11.72
N GLY A 127 12.80 -3.01 -10.41
CA GLY A 127 12.76 -4.25 -9.63
C GLY A 127 11.37 -4.90 -9.63
N TRP A 128 10.31 -4.10 -9.73
CA TRP A 128 8.92 -4.57 -9.85
C TRP A 128 8.50 -4.90 -11.29
N ASN A 129 9.39 -4.78 -12.29
CA ASN A 129 9.07 -4.96 -13.70
C ASN A 129 7.95 -4.04 -14.23
N LEU A 130 7.85 -2.82 -13.68
CA LEU A 130 6.83 -1.82 -14.07
C LEU A 130 7.33 -0.81 -15.10
N LEU A 131 8.61 -0.88 -15.50
CA LEU A 131 9.20 0.01 -16.49
C LEU A 131 9.38 -0.70 -17.83
N GLN A 132 9.25 0.05 -18.92
CA GLN A 132 9.66 -0.43 -20.24
C GLN A 132 11.17 -0.72 -20.30
N LYS A 133 11.56 -1.63 -21.20
CA LYS A 133 12.95 -2.11 -21.34
C LYS A 133 13.96 -1.01 -21.70
N ASN A 134 13.50 0.06 -22.35
CA ASN A 134 14.31 1.19 -22.81
C ASN A 134 14.46 2.31 -21.76
N THR A 135 13.82 2.20 -20.59
CA THR A 135 13.85 3.25 -19.56
C THR A 135 15.20 3.31 -18.84
N LYS A 136 15.82 4.50 -18.82
CA LYS A 136 17.17 4.75 -18.28
C LYS A 136 17.10 5.55 -16.97
N ILE A 137 17.15 4.84 -15.85
CA ILE A 137 17.12 5.42 -14.49
C ILE A 137 18.35 6.30 -14.21
N CYS A 138 19.51 5.96 -14.76
CA CYS A 138 20.76 6.69 -14.53
C CYS A 138 20.73 8.13 -15.06
N THR A 139 19.78 8.47 -15.93
CA THR A 139 19.60 9.84 -16.46
C THR A 139 19.34 10.86 -15.36
N TYR A 140 18.68 10.47 -14.25
CA TYR A 140 18.39 11.38 -13.15
C TYR A 140 19.65 11.90 -12.42
N ARG A 141 20.77 11.19 -12.50
CA ARG A 141 22.06 11.65 -11.93
C ARG A 141 22.56 12.92 -12.64
N SER A 142 22.46 12.94 -13.96
CA SER A 142 23.02 13.97 -14.83
C SER A 142 21.97 14.84 -15.55
N ARG A 143 20.67 14.69 -15.26
CA ARG A 143 19.57 15.45 -15.91
C ARG A 143 19.79 16.96 -15.91
N HIS A 144 20.35 17.51 -14.84
CA HIS A 144 20.69 18.93 -14.71
C HIS A 144 21.83 19.41 -15.63
N SER A 145 22.68 18.50 -16.12
CA SER A 145 23.88 18.84 -16.89
C SER A 145 23.53 19.57 -18.18
N GLN A 146 22.46 19.15 -18.87
CA GLN A 146 22.01 19.76 -20.12
C GLN A 146 21.42 21.16 -19.93
N TYR A 147 21.02 21.51 -18.70
CA TYR A 147 20.44 22.80 -18.39
C TYR A 147 21.41 23.75 -17.69
N LYS A 148 22.58 23.26 -17.30
CA LYS A 148 23.55 23.99 -16.46
C LYS A 148 23.94 25.33 -17.09
N ASP A 149 24.13 25.36 -18.41
CA ASP A 149 24.57 26.54 -19.15
C ASP A 149 23.52 27.67 -19.19
N TYR A 150 22.24 27.36 -19.00
CA TYR A 150 21.19 28.38 -18.92
C TYR A 150 21.13 29.08 -17.57
N PHE A 151 21.78 28.54 -16.54
CA PHE A 151 21.79 29.09 -15.18
C PHE A 151 23.12 29.73 -14.80
N SER A 152 24.13 29.70 -15.67
CA SER A 152 25.35 30.48 -15.48
C SER A 152 25.10 31.95 -15.83
N GLU A 153 25.19 32.83 -14.83
CA GLU A 153 25.25 34.27 -15.07
C GLU A 153 26.46 34.60 -15.94
N LYS A 154 26.25 35.40 -16.99
CA LYS A 154 27.37 36.07 -17.65
C LYS A 154 27.89 37.11 -16.66
N VAL A 155 29.01 36.81 -16.00
CA VAL A 155 29.80 37.83 -15.33
C VAL A 155 30.26 38.79 -16.43
N ALA A 156 29.67 39.98 -16.45
CA ALA A 156 30.06 41.09 -17.30
C ALA A 156 31.34 41.75 -16.79
#